data_AF-A0A7V9V7G0-F1
#
_entry.id   AF-A0A7V9V7G0-F1
#
_cell.length_a   1.000
_cell.length_b   1.000
_cell.length_c   1.000
_cell.angle_alpha   90.00
_cell.angle_beta   90.00
_cell.angle_gamma   90.00
#
_symmetry.space_group_name_H-M   'P 1'
#
loop_
_entity.id
_entity.type
_entity.pdbx_description
1 polymer ?
#
loop_
_entity_poly.entity_id
_entity_poly.type
_entity_poly.pdbx_seq_one_letter_code
_entity_poly.pdbx_strand_id
1 'polypeptide(L)'
;MSPPRRNQARRDQARRDQPPGRRRRGHKPKPVDLWRTVPQLGEPEPIRPAGDPGALLRSLGDVPLQGQGAVAEHHLAAVVERAAGLATALAAAAGLLAESDESRSI
;
A
#
# COMPACT_ATOMS: atom_id res chain seq x y z
N MET A 1 29.09 17.66 74.57
CA MET A 1 29.50 16.38 73.95
C MET A 1 28.84 16.27 72.58
N SER A 2 29.62 16.33 71.51
CA SER A 2 29.16 16.26 70.11
C SER A 2 30.06 15.30 69.34
N PRO A 3 29.53 14.34 68.56
CA PRO A 3 30.37 13.45 67.75
C PRO A 3 30.78 14.13 66.43
N PRO A 4 31.95 13.77 65.84
CA PRO A 4 32.43 14.40 64.62
C PRO A 4 31.80 13.82 63.34
N ARG A 5 31.49 14.72 62.40
CA ARG A 5 31.06 14.44 61.02
C ARG A 5 32.23 13.89 60.20
N ARG A 6 32.31 12.57 60.06
CA ARG A 6 33.24 11.89 59.15
C ARG A 6 32.42 10.97 58.26
N ASN A 7 32.03 11.41 57.05
CA ASN A 7 31.70 10.54 55.89
C ASN A 7 31.05 11.22 54.66
N GLN A 8 31.18 12.54 54.45
CA GLN A 8 30.60 13.18 53.25
C GLN A 8 31.55 13.19 52.03
N ALA A 9 32.87 13.25 52.23
CA ALA A 9 33.84 13.39 51.13
C ALA A 9 34.08 12.13 50.27
N ARG A 10 33.49 10.96 50.60
CA ARG A 10 33.68 9.72 49.83
C ARG A 10 32.59 9.45 48.79
N ARG A 11 31.48 10.19 48.79
CA ARG A 11 30.37 9.95 47.85
C ARG A 11 30.51 10.69 46.52
N ASP A 12 31.29 11.78 46.49
CA ASP A 12 31.43 12.61 45.29
C ASP A 12 32.53 12.15 44.33
N GLN A 13 33.45 11.27 44.78
CA GLN A 13 34.49 10.71 43.91
C GLN A 13 33.97 9.52 43.07
N ALA A 14 32.95 8.80 43.55
CA ALA A 14 32.42 7.61 42.85
C ALA A 14 31.53 7.93 41.62
N ARG A 15 31.27 9.22 41.33
CA ARG A 15 30.44 9.64 40.18
C ARG A 15 31.23 10.16 38.99
N ARG A 16 32.56 10.32 39.09
CA ARG A 16 33.37 10.89 38.01
C ARG A 16 33.94 9.88 37.02
N ASP A 17 33.92 8.58 37.37
CA ASP A 17 34.55 7.52 36.55
C ASP A 17 33.54 6.66 35.78
N GLN A 18 32.31 7.13 35.57
CA GLN A 18 31.33 6.37 34.79
C GLN A 18 31.55 6.64 33.30
N PRO A 19 32.03 5.66 32.50
CA PRO A 19 32.22 5.84 31.07
C PRO A 19 30.86 6.10 30.43
N PRO A 20 30.77 7.00 29.43
CA PRO A 20 29.50 7.35 28.81
C PRO A 20 28.86 6.09 28.26
N GLY A 21 27.68 5.76 28.81
CA GLY A 21 26.91 4.58 28.47
C GLY A 21 26.82 4.44 26.96
N ARG A 22 27.40 3.34 26.46
CA ARG A 22 27.44 2.96 25.05
C ARG A 22 26.00 2.83 24.58
N ARG A 23 25.42 3.92 24.07
CA ARG A 23 24.10 3.95 23.44
C ARG A 23 24.13 2.85 22.41
N ARG A 24 23.35 1.78 22.64
CA ARG A 24 23.15 0.71 21.68
C ARG A 24 22.69 1.41 20.41
N ARG A 25 23.58 1.51 19.42
CA ARG A 25 23.25 2.02 18.10
C ARG A 25 22.24 1.02 17.55
N GLY A 26 20.97 1.30 17.76
CA GLY A 26 19.88 0.55 17.14
C GLY A 26 20.21 0.46 15.66
N HIS A 27 20.02 -0.73 15.09
CA HIS A 27 20.25 -0.97 13.68
C HIS A 27 19.34 -0.02 12.91
N LYS A 28 19.89 1.10 12.45
CA LYS A 28 19.16 2.02 11.59
C LYS A 28 18.93 1.27 10.28
N PRO A 29 17.69 1.15 9.79
CA PRO A 29 17.43 0.52 8.51
C PRO A 29 18.27 1.24 7.46
N LYS A 30 18.92 0.46 6.58
CA LYS A 30 19.73 1.03 5.51
C LYS A 30 18.80 1.85 4.59
N PRO A 31 19.19 3.06 4.17
CA PRO A 31 18.42 3.83 3.21
C PRO A 31 18.20 3.00 1.95
N VAL A 32 16.95 2.74 1.60
CA VAL A 32 16.61 2.16 0.31
C VAL A 32 16.61 3.29 -0.71
N ASP A 33 17.43 3.13 -1.76
CA ASP A 33 17.33 3.96 -2.94
C ASP A 33 16.00 3.63 -3.63
N LEU A 34 15.15 4.66 -3.77
CA LEU A 34 13.82 4.56 -4.37
C LEU A 34 13.87 4.60 -5.90
N TRP A 35 15.02 4.98 -6.47
CA TRP A 35 15.20 5.18 -7.92
C TRP A 35 16.01 4.06 -8.59
N ARG A 36 16.05 2.89 -7.95
CA ARG A 36 16.75 1.71 -8.49
C ARG A 36 16.12 1.29 -9.81
N THR A 37 16.96 0.79 -10.72
CA THR A 37 16.50 0.18 -11.96
C THR A 37 15.50 -0.94 -11.64
N VAL A 38 14.29 -0.79 -12.16
CA VAL A 38 13.23 -1.78 -12.00
C VAL A 38 13.63 -3.02 -12.81
N PRO A 39 13.64 -4.23 -12.22
CA PRO A 39 13.90 -5.44 -12.97
C PRO A 39 12.83 -5.61 -14.06
N GLN A 40 13.22 -6.17 -15.20
CA GLN A 40 12.27 -6.45 -16.28
C GLN A 40 11.19 -7.41 -15.77
N LEU A 41 9.92 -7.00 -15.91
CA LEU A 41 8.79 -7.88 -15.67
C LEU A 41 8.71 -8.91 -16.82
N GLY A 42 8.11 -10.06 -16.53
CA GLY A 42 7.79 -11.04 -17.56
C GLY A 42 6.74 -10.53 -18.54
N GLU A 43 6.44 -11.34 -19.55
CA GLU A 43 5.36 -11.06 -20.49
C GLU A 43 4.02 -10.91 -19.76
N PRO A 44 3.21 -9.91 -20.13
CA PRO A 44 1.91 -9.67 -19.50
C PRO A 44 0.93 -10.81 -19.80
N GLU A 45 0.10 -11.15 -18.81
CA GLU A 45 -0.97 -12.13 -19.01
C GLU A 45 -2.12 -11.53 -19.86
N PRO A 46 -2.81 -12.36 -20.66
CA PRO A 46 -3.98 -11.91 -21.40
C PRO A 46 -5.13 -11.43 -20.50
N ILE A 47 -5.78 -10.35 -20.92
CA ILE A 47 -6.88 -9.69 -20.22
C ILE A 47 -8.22 -10.22 -20.75
N ARG A 48 -9.07 -10.69 -19.84
CA ARG A 48 -10.45 -11.09 -20.15
C ARG A 48 -11.40 -9.89 -19.98
N PRO A 49 -12.29 -9.61 -20.95
CA PRO A 49 -13.33 -8.59 -20.79
C PRO A 49 -14.23 -8.89 -19.57
N ALA A 50 -14.64 -7.83 -18.88
CA ALA A 50 -15.61 -7.93 -17.78
C ALA A 50 -17.01 -8.25 -18.35
N GLY A 51 -17.60 -9.38 -17.94
CA GLY A 51 -18.94 -9.77 -18.38
C GLY A 51 -20.05 -8.87 -17.81
N ASP A 52 -19.86 -8.36 -16.60
CA ASP A 52 -20.76 -7.39 -15.94
C ASP A 52 -19.93 -6.36 -15.16
N PRO A 53 -19.55 -5.24 -15.81
CA PRO A 53 -18.74 -4.20 -15.18
C PRO A 53 -19.40 -3.59 -13.92
N GLY A 54 -20.74 -3.54 -13.88
CA GLY A 54 -21.50 -2.95 -12.78
C GLY A 54 -21.69 -3.87 -11.57
N ALA A 55 -21.33 -5.16 -11.66
CA ALA A 55 -21.55 -6.14 -10.61
C ALA A 55 -20.90 -5.73 -9.27
N LEU A 56 -19.67 -5.21 -9.32
CA LEU A 56 -18.97 -4.75 -8.12
C LEU A 56 -19.66 -3.56 -7.47
N LEU A 57 -20.17 -2.60 -8.25
CA LEU A 57 -20.89 -1.45 -7.71
C LEU A 57 -22.15 -1.88 -6.97
N ARG A 58 -22.94 -2.79 -7.54
CA ARG A 58 -24.14 -3.32 -6.87
C ARG A 58 -23.81 -4.13 -5.62
N SER A 59 -22.67 -4.82 -5.61
CA SER A 59 -22.20 -5.56 -4.43
C SER A 59 -21.81 -4.67 -3.26
N LEU A 60 -21.45 -3.41 -3.50
CA LEU A 60 -21.08 -2.45 -2.45
C LEU A 60 -22.30 -1.87 -1.72
N GLY A 61 -23.50 -2.09 -2.25
CA GLY A 61 -24.75 -1.57 -1.70
C GLY A 61 -25.00 -0.10 -2.08
N ASP A 62 -26.02 0.48 -1.47
CA ASP A 62 -26.51 1.80 -1.82
C ASP A 62 -25.49 2.90 -1.50
N VAL A 63 -25.39 3.88 -2.39
CA VAL A 63 -24.45 4.99 -2.22
C VAL A 63 -24.92 5.88 -1.05
N PRO A 64 -24.06 6.16 -0.03
CA PRO A 64 -24.45 6.91 1.17
C PRO A 64 -24.54 8.43 0.92
N LEU A 65 -25.36 8.84 -0.05
CA LEU A 65 -25.61 10.23 -0.40
C LEU A 65 -27.07 10.59 -0.12
N GLN A 66 -27.25 11.56 0.78
CA GLN A 66 -28.57 12.03 1.22
C GLN A 66 -29.38 12.57 0.03
N GLY A 67 -30.45 11.87 -0.34
CA GLY A 67 -31.39 12.26 -1.40
C GLY A 67 -30.87 12.19 -2.84
N GLN A 68 -29.61 11.79 -3.07
CA GLN A 68 -28.98 11.74 -4.40
C GLN A 68 -28.35 10.38 -4.74
N GLY A 69 -28.57 9.36 -3.91
CA GLY A 69 -27.99 8.02 -4.08
C GLY A 69 -28.24 7.42 -5.47
N ALA A 70 -29.50 7.41 -5.92
CA ALA A 70 -29.89 6.82 -7.22
C ALA A 70 -29.23 7.52 -8.43
N VAL A 71 -29.09 8.85 -8.39
CA VAL A 71 -28.45 9.62 -9.47
C VAL A 71 -26.95 9.36 -9.48
N ALA A 72 -26.32 9.32 -8.31
CA ALA A 72 -24.91 9.00 -8.19
C ALA A 72 -24.59 7.57 -8.64
N GLU A 73 -25.42 6.59 -8.27
CA GLU A 73 -25.31 5.20 -8.73
C GLU A 73 -25.38 5.09 -10.25
N HIS A 74 -26.33 5.79 -10.87
CA HIS A 74 -26.47 5.80 -12.33
C HIS A 74 -25.21 6.35 -13.02
N HIS A 75 -24.68 7.47 -12.56
CA HIS A 75 -23.47 8.05 -13.13
C HIS A 75 -22.24 7.16 -12.91
N LEU A 76 -22.11 6.55 -11.73
CA LEU A 76 -21.02 5.65 -11.41
C LEU A 76 -21.05 4.40 -12.30
N ALA A 77 -22.24 3.82 -12.50
CA ALA A 77 -22.45 2.70 -13.40
C ALA A 77 -22.04 3.05 -14.84
N ALA A 78 -22.49 4.20 -15.36
CA ALA A 78 -22.15 4.65 -16.71
C ALA A 78 -20.63 4.85 -16.91
N VAL A 79 -19.95 5.40 -15.90
CA VAL A 79 -18.48 5.57 -15.95
C VAL A 79 -17.78 4.21 -15.94
N VAL A 80 -18.22 3.28 -15.09
CA VAL A 80 -17.61 1.94 -14.99
C VAL A 80 -17.82 1.13 -16.26
N GLU A 81 -19.01 1.17 -16.85
CA GLU A 81 -19.29 0.53 -18.15
C GLU A 81 -18.39 1.09 -19.25
N ARG A 82 -18.26 2.41 -19.34
CA ARG A 82 -17.41 3.06 -20.33
C ARG A 82 -15.93 2.73 -20.12
N ALA A 83 -15.47 2.72 -18.88
CA ALA A 83 -14.11 2.39 -18.52
C ALA A 83 -13.76 0.93 -18.88
N ALA A 84 -14.67 -0.02 -18.59
CA ALA A 84 -14.50 -1.43 -18.95
C ALA A 84 -14.42 -1.63 -20.47
N GLY A 85 -15.27 -0.93 -21.24
CA GLY A 85 -15.20 -0.96 -22.70
C GLY A 85 -13.88 -0.39 -23.24
N LEU A 86 -13.40 0.72 -22.68
CA LEU A 86 -12.12 1.31 -23.06
C LEU A 86 -10.94 0.39 -22.72
N ALA A 87 -10.93 -0.18 -21.51
CA ALA A 87 -9.88 -1.13 -21.10
C ALA A 87 -9.84 -2.35 -22.04
N THR A 88 -11.01 -2.86 -22.43
CA THR A 88 -11.12 -3.95 -23.42
C THR A 88 -10.55 -3.56 -24.78
N ALA A 89 -10.87 -2.34 -25.26
CA ALA A 89 -10.34 -1.83 -26.53
C ALA A 89 -8.81 -1.64 -26.48
N LEU A 90 -8.27 -1.14 -25.37
CA LEU A 90 -6.83 -1.01 -25.17
C LEU A 90 -6.14 -2.38 -25.11
N ALA A 91 -6.74 -3.35 -24.43
CA ALA A 91 -6.22 -4.72 -24.39
C ALA A 91 -6.17 -5.34 -25.79
N ALA A 92 -7.22 -5.14 -26.59
CA ALA A 92 -7.25 -5.57 -27.99
C ALA A 92 -6.16 -4.88 -28.83
N ALA A 93 -6.02 -3.55 -28.69
CA ALA A 93 -5.00 -2.78 -29.41
C ALA A 93 -3.57 -3.18 -29.03
N ALA A 94 -3.35 -3.61 -27.79
CA ALA A 94 -2.07 -4.11 -27.31
C ALA A 94 -1.82 -5.59 -27.64
N GLY A 95 -2.78 -6.29 -28.27
CA GLY A 95 -2.68 -7.73 -28.53
C GLY A 95 -2.76 -8.59 -27.26
N LEU A 96 -3.29 -8.04 -26.17
CA LEU A 96 -3.39 -8.67 -24.86
C LEU A 96 -4.79 -9.19 -24.56
N LEU A 97 -5.69 -9.25 -25.53
CA LEU A 97 -7.04 -9.77 -25.28
C LEU A 97 -6.99 -11.29 -25.18
N ALA A 98 -7.55 -11.86 -24.10
CA ALA A 98 -7.67 -13.31 -23.96
C ALA A 98 -8.51 -13.88 -25.11
N GLU A 99 -8.06 -14.99 -25.70
CA GLU A 99 -8.86 -15.76 -26.64
C GLU A 99 -10.13 -16.24 -25.94
N SER A 100 -11.29 -15.97 -26.53
CA SER A 100 -12.57 -16.49 -26.04
C SER A 100 -12.55 -18.01 -26.03
N ASP A 101 -12.99 -18.64 -24.93
CA ASP A 101 -13.07 -20.10 -24.78
C ASP A 101 -13.90 -20.78 -25.91
N GLU A 102 -14.75 -20.02 -26.61
CA GLU A 102 -15.50 -20.44 -27.82
C GLU A 102 -14.57 -20.90 -28.97
N SER A 103 -13.37 -20.32 -29.09
CA SER A 103 -12.43 -20.59 -30.18
C SER A 103 -11.60 -21.87 -29.97
N ARG A 104 -11.69 -22.49 -28.78
CA ARG A 104 -10.87 -23.64 -28.37
C ARG A 104 -11.59 -24.99 -28.51
N SER A 105 -12.84 -25.01 -28.96
CA SER A 105 -13.69 -26.22 -29.15
C SER A 105 -13.89 -26.63 -30.62
N ILE A 106 -12.88 -26.46 -31.47
CA ILE A 106 -12.89 -26.99 -32.86
C ILE A 106 -11.71 -27.94 -33.05
#